data_AF-A0A4P6F4H6-F1
#
_entry.id   AF-A0A4P6F4H6-F1
#
_cell.length_a   1.000
_cell.length_b   1.000
_cell.length_c   1.000
_cell.angle_alpha   90.00
_cell.angle_beta   90.00
_cell.angle_gamma   90.00
#
_symmetry.space_group_name_H-M   'P 1'
#
loop_
_entity.id
_entity.type
_entity.pdbx_description
1 polymer ?
#
loop_
_entity_poly.entity_id
_entity_poly.type
_entity_poly.pdbx_seq_one_letter_code
_entity_poly.pdbx_strand_id
1 'polypeptide(L)'
;MAADAEVARTARWRWALAGAVAAGIAVSGALAGYADAHPGDGAPLFTLWFGSMVAAKTALATAAAALVVVQLASAVAMYRGGPGWVAWVHRWSGVAAFGLALPVAFACVWSLGFEDRSTRVLVHSVLGCAFFGVFTVKMLALRVRGLPGWVLPVLGGLVVALLGVVWATSGLWYLLTVGP
;
A
#
# COMPACT_ATOMS: atom_id res chain seq x y z
N MET A 1 32.16 -25.92 -8.37
CA MET A 1 31.29 -25.52 -9.52
C MET A 1 29.80 -25.44 -9.16
N ALA A 2 29.15 -26.52 -8.69
CA ALA A 2 27.73 -26.47 -8.30
C ALA A 2 27.47 -25.61 -7.04
N ALA A 3 28.32 -25.73 -6.02
CA ALA A 3 28.25 -24.91 -4.81
C ALA A 3 28.48 -23.42 -5.10
N ASP A 4 29.46 -23.09 -5.96
CA ASP A 4 29.75 -21.70 -6.35
C ASP A 4 28.59 -21.06 -7.13
N ALA A 5 27.92 -21.84 -7.98
CA ALA A 5 26.73 -21.40 -8.71
C ALA A 5 25.51 -21.19 -7.79
N GLU A 6 25.40 -21.95 -6.70
CA GLU A 6 24.35 -21.77 -5.68
C GLU A 6 24.62 -20.55 -4.79
N VAL A 7 25.87 -20.33 -4.38
CA VAL A 7 26.31 -19.11 -3.67
C VAL A 7 26.07 -17.87 -4.53
N ALA A 8 26.43 -17.91 -5.81
CA ALA A 8 26.19 -16.80 -6.74
C ALA A 8 24.69 -16.51 -6.93
N ARG A 9 23.86 -17.56 -7.03
CA ARG A 9 22.39 -17.43 -7.18
C ARG A 9 21.74 -16.87 -5.91
N THR A 10 22.18 -17.30 -4.73
CA THR A 10 21.67 -16.82 -3.44
C THR A 10 22.09 -15.38 -3.16
N ALA A 11 23.35 -15.03 -3.47
CA ALA A 11 23.82 -13.65 -3.39
C ALA A 11 23.00 -12.72 -4.29
N ARG A 12 22.66 -13.15 -5.52
CA ARG A 12 21.96 -12.31 -6.50
C ARG A 12 20.55 -11.90 -6.07
N TRP A 13 19.71 -12.81 -5.57
CA TRP A 13 18.36 -12.43 -5.14
C TRP A 13 18.37 -11.58 -3.86
N ARG A 14 19.34 -11.80 -2.96
CA ARG A 14 19.51 -11.01 -1.73
C ARG A 14 19.83 -9.55 -2.07
N TRP A 15 20.77 -9.31 -2.98
CA TRP A 15 21.10 -7.95 -3.44
C TRP A 15 19.94 -7.29 -4.18
N ALA A 16 19.23 -8.04 -5.02
CA ALA A 16 18.05 -7.51 -5.71
C ALA A 16 16.92 -7.13 -4.73
N LEU A 17 16.69 -7.97 -3.71
CA LEU A 17 15.73 -7.67 -2.64
C LEU A 17 16.18 -6.49 -1.79
N ALA A 18 17.47 -6.40 -1.44
CA ALA A 18 18.02 -5.25 -0.72
C ALA A 18 17.84 -3.95 -1.51
N GLY A 19 18.09 -3.97 -2.82
CA GLY A 19 17.80 -2.84 -3.71
C GLY A 19 16.32 -2.47 -3.75
N ALA A 20 15.43 -3.46 -3.78
CA ALA A 20 13.99 -3.23 -3.69
C ALA A 20 13.58 -2.59 -2.36
N VAL A 21 14.15 -3.06 -1.24
CA VAL A 21 13.91 -2.49 0.09
C VAL A 21 14.43 -1.05 0.18
N ALA A 22 15.62 -0.78 -0.33
CA ALA A 22 16.18 0.57 -0.38
C ALA A 22 15.28 1.52 -1.19
N ALA A 23 14.77 1.07 -2.34
CA ALA A 23 13.79 1.84 -3.12
C ALA A 23 12.50 2.09 -2.35
N GLY A 24 12.00 1.09 -1.61
CA GLY A 24 10.83 1.26 -0.74
C GLY A 24 11.05 2.29 0.37
N ILE A 25 12.21 2.25 1.04
CA ILE A 25 12.60 3.24 2.06
C ILE A 25 12.66 4.64 1.44
N ALA A 26 13.27 4.78 0.26
CA ALA A 26 13.35 6.04 -0.44
C ALA A 26 11.96 6.61 -0.79
N VAL A 27 11.04 5.77 -1.28
CA VAL A 27 9.65 6.18 -1.58
C VAL A 27 8.92 6.62 -0.31
N SER A 28 8.99 5.84 0.77
CA SER A 28 8.36 6.21 2.05
C SER A 28 8.92 7.49 2.62
N GLY A 29 10.25 7.64 2.63
CA GLY A 29 10.92 8.83 3.13
C GLY A 29 10.64 10.08 2.29
N ALA A 30 10.59 9.93 0.96
CA ALA A 30 10.25 11.03 0.06
C ALA A 30 8.82 11.52 0.28
N LEU A 31 7.85 10.60 0.44
CA LEU A 31 6.46 10.97 0.73
C LEU A 31 6.33 11.65 2.10
N ALA A 32 6.97 11.10 3.14
CA ALA A 32 6.93 11.68 4.47
C ALA A 32 7.58 13.07 4.51
N GLY A 33 8.80 13.19 3.96
CA GLY A 33 9.52 14.46 3.90
C GLY A 33 8.83 15.51 3.04
N TYR A 34 8.21 15.11 1.92
CA TYR A 34 7.41 16.03 1.11
C TYR A 34 6.19 16.54 1.89
N ALA A 35 5.42 15.63 2.50
CA ALA A 35 4.20 15.97 3.23
C ALA A 35 4.47 16.80 4.49
N ASP A 36 5.64 16.63 5.12
CA ASP A 36 6.10 17.44 6.25
C ASP A 36 6.56 18.84 5.80
N ALA A 37 7.31 18.91 4.71
CA ALA A 37 7.79 20.19 4.16
C ALA A 37 6.69 21.05 3.52
N HIS A 38 5.58 20.43 3.10
CA HIS A 38 4.44 21.10 2.45
C HIS A 38 3.17 20.85 3.26
N PRO A 39 2.97 21.59 4.37
CA PRO A 39 1.75 21.47 5.15
C PRO A 39 0.54 21.80 4.27
N GLY A 40 -0.44 20.91 4.27
CA GLY A 40 -1.65 21.09 3.48
C GLY A 40 -2.49 22.27 3.96
N ASP A 41 -3.14 22.97 3.03
CA ASP A 41 -4.05 24.10 3.31
C ASP A 41 -5.50 23.66 3.55
N GLY A 42 -5.76 22.35 3.51
CA GLY A 42 -7.10 21.76 3.62
C GLY A 42 -7.95 21.93 2.35
N ALA A 43 -7.43 22.52 1.28
CA ALA A 43 -8.18 22.79 0.07
C ALA A 43 -8.60 21.48 -0.62
N PRO A 44 -9.88 21.37 -1.06
CA PRO A 44 -10.37 20.16 -1.70
C PRO A 44 -9.78 19.99 -3.10
N LEU A 45 -9.06 18.90 -3.33
CA LEU A 45 -8.58 18.53 -4.68
C LEU A 45 -9.69 17.95 -5.55
N PHE A 46 -10.61 17.23 -4.92
CA PHE A 46 -11.79 16.66 -5.56
C PHE A 46 -12.87 16.43 -4.51
N THR A 47 -14.12 16.62 -4.91
CA THR A 47 -15.31 16.25 -4.13
C THR A 47 -16.15 15.21 -4.86
N LEU A 48 -15.99 15.08 -6.18
CA LEU A 48 -16.85 14.26 -7.05
C LEU A 48 -18.32 14.65 -6.83
N TRP A 49 -19.19 13.69 -6.51
CA TRP A 49 -20.60 13.91 -6.15
C TRP A 49 -20.83 13.91 -4.62
N PHE A 50 -19.77 13.97 -3.81
CA PHE A 50 -19.85 14.05 -2.36
C PHE A 50 -19.83 15.51 -1.88
N GLY A 51 -20.39 15.76 -0.69
CA GLY A 51 -20.43 17.10 -0.09
C GLY A 51 -19.06 17.65 0.37
N SER A 52 -18.04 16.80 0.45
CA SER A 52 -16.69 17.21 0.86
C SER A 52 -15.61 16.30 0.27
N MET A 53 -14.37 16.79 0.21
CA MET A 53 -13.21 15.96 -0.17
C MET A 53 -12.99 14.81 0.83
N VAL A 54 -13.25 15.03 2.11
CA VAL A 54 -13.09 13.99 3.15
C VAL A 54 -14.08 12.85 2.93
N ALA A 55 -15.33 13.17 2.57
CA ALA A 55 -16.34 12.17 2.23
C ALA A 55 -15.95 11.40 0.95
N ALA A 56 -15.53 12.10 -0.11
CA ALA A 56 -15.08 11.47 -1.36
C ALA A 56 -13.88 10.54 -1.13
N LYS A 57 -12.86 11.03 -0.41
CA LYS A 57 -11.68 10.27 -0.01
C LYS A 57 -12.06 9.03 0.80
N THR A 58 -12.98 9.16 1.75
CA THR A 58 -13.43 8.05 2.59
C THR A 58 -14.14 6.97 1.77
N ALA A 59 -14.96 7.36 0.80
CA ALA A 59 -15.62 6.41 -0.10
C ALA A 59 -14.61 5.64 -0.97
N LEU A 60 -13.65 6.34 -1.59
CA LEU A 60 -12.59 5.71 -2.39
C LEU A 60 -11.70 4.78 -1.54
N ALA A 61 -11.32 5.21 -0.33
CA ALA A 61 -10.51 4.41 0.58
C ALA A 61 -11.27 3.15 1.04
N THR A 62 -12.59 3.26 1.26
CA THR A 62 -13.43 2.12 1.66
C THR A 62 -13.60 1.12 0.51
N ALA A 63 -13.76 1.61 -0.72
CA ALA A 63 -13.75 0.74 -1.91
C ALA A 63 -12.40 0.03 -2.08
N ALA A 64 -11.27 0.73 -1.86
CA ALA A 64 -9.95 0.13 -1.87
C ALA A 64 -9.77 -0.94 -0.77
N ALA A 65 -10.27 -0.68 0.44
CA ALA A 65 -10.25 -1.63 1.55
C ALA A 65 -11.06 -2.90 1.24
N ALA A 66 -12.24 -2.75 0.63
CA ALA A 66 -13.06 -3.88 0.17
C ALA A 66 -12.33 -4.73 -0.88
N LEU A 67 -11.69 -4.09 -1.86
CA LEU A 67 -10.86 -4.80 -2.85
C LEU A 67 -9.65 -5.49 -2.22
N VAL A 68 -9.10 -4.97 -1.12
CA VAL A 68 -8.02 -5.63 -0.38
C VAL A 68 -8.49 -6.90 0.33
N VAL A 69 -9.75 -7.00 0.75
CA VAL A 69 -10.31 -8.28 1.20
C VAL A 69 -10.32 -9.30 0.06
N VAL A 70 -10.70 -8.87 -1.16
CA VAL A 70 -10.62 -9.71 -2.36
C VAL A 70 -9.18 -10.11 -2.68
N GLN A 71 -8.21 -9.21 -2.49
CA GLN A 71 -6.78 -9.51 -2.62
C GLN A 71 -6.33 -10.62 -1.67
N LEU A 72 -6.71 -10.54 -0.40
CA LEU A 72 -6.33 -11.53 0.60
C LEU A 72 -6.96 -12.89 0.27
N ALA A 73 -8.26 -12.92 -0.03
CA ALA A 73 -8.97 -14.15 -0.38
C ALA A 73 -8.39 -14.81 -1.64
N SER A 74 -8.14 -14.03 -2.70
CA SER A 74 -7.55 -14.52 -3.94
C SER A 74 -6.09 -14.99 -3.74
N ALA A 75 -5.30 -14.32 -2.90
CA ALA A 75 -3.94 -14.76 -2.57
C ALA A 75 -3.93 -16.11 -1.84
N VAL A 76 -4.81 -16.29 -0.86
CA VAL A 76 -4.96 -17.57 -0.14
C VAL A 76 -5.41 -18.67 -1.10
N ALA A 77 -6.35 -18.39 -2.00
CA ALA A 77 -6.80 -19.35 -3.00
C ALA A 77 -5.69 -19.73 -3.99
N MET A 78 -4.88 -18.77 -4.46
CA MET A 78 -3.71 -19.04 -5.29
C MET A 78 -2.68 -19.90 -4.56
N TYR A 79 -2.41 -19.58 -3.29
CA TYR A 79 -1.46 -20.35 -2.47
C TYR A 79 -1.90 -21.80 -2.25
N ARG A 80 -3.21 -22.05 -2.25
CA ARG A 80 -3.82 -23.38 -2.16
C ARG A 80 -3.97 -24.11 -3.49
N GLY A 81 -3.50 -23.54 -4.61
CA GLY A 81 -3.62 -24.16 -5.93
C GLY A 81 -5.02 -24.05 -6.55
N GLY A 82 -5.77 -22.99 -6.24
CA GLY A 82 -7.08 -22.71 -6.81
C GLY A 82 -7.06 -22.49 -8.33
N PRO A 83 -8.24 -22.34 -8.95
CA PRO A 83 -8.38 -22.29 -10.41
C PRO A 83 -7.66 -21.07 -11.03
N GLY A 84 -7.22 -21.22 -12.29
CA GLY A 84 -6.37 -20.22 -12.95
C GLY A 84 -6.95 -18.81 -13.07
N TRP A 85 -8.29 -18.67 -13.07
CA TRP A 85 -8.96 -17.35 -13.11
C TRP A 85 -8.71 -16.54 -11.82
N VAL A 86 -8.35 -17.17 -10.71
CA VAL A 86 -8.07 -16.47 -9.44
C VAL A 86 -6.87 -15.53 -9.59
N ALA A 87 -5.86 -15.92 -10.37
CA ALA A 87 -4.71 -15.07 -10.66
C ALA A 87 -5.12 -13.80 -11.43
N TRP A 88 -6.08 -13.91 -12.34
CA TRP A 88 -6.63 -12.77 -13.07
C TRP A 88 -7.39 -11.83 -12.13
N VAL A 89 -8.27 -12.38 -11.27
CA VAL A 89 -8.99 -11.61 -10.25
C VAL A 89 -8.01 -10.93 -9.29
N HIS A 90 -7.00 -11.63 -8.80
CA HIS A 90 -5.95 -11.09 -7.95
C HIS A 90 -5.22 -9.92 -8.63
N ARG A 91 -4.88 -10.04 -9.91
CA ARG A 91 -4.18 -8.96 -10.61
C ARG A 91 -5.05 -7.72 -10.75
N TRP A 92 -6.26 -7.86 -11.27
CA TRP A 92 -7.10 -6.70 -11.62
C TRP A 92 -7.75 -6.03 -10.42
N SER A 93 -8.16 -6.79 -9.40
CA SER A 93 -8.61 -6.17 -8.15
C SER A 93 -7.48 -5.44 -7.43
N GLY A 94 -6.23 -5.93 -7.53
CA GLY A 94 -5.06 -5.24 -6.99
C GLY A 94 -4.73 -3.94 -7.73
N VAL A 95 -4.83 -3.94 -9.06
CA VAL A 95 -4.69 -2.73 -9.90
C VAL A 95 -5.76 -1.71 -9.54
N ALA A 96 -7.03 -2.14 -9.43
CA ALA A 96 -8.12 -1.26 -9.05
C ALA A 96 -7.93 -0.70 -7.64
N ALA A 97 -7.56 -1.53 -6.66
CA ALA A 97 -7.31 -1.09 -5.28
C ALA A 97 -6.20 -0.05 -5.20
N PHE A 98 -5.08 -0.29 -5.89
CA PHE A 98 -3.98 0.67 -5.95
C PHE A 98 -4.39 1.95 -6.67
N GLY A 99 -5.12 1.84 -7.78
CA GLY A 99 -5.65 2.99 -8.54
C GLY A 99 -6.56 3.88 -7.70
N LEU A 100 -7.42 3.30 -6.86
CA LEU A 100 -8.26 4.04 -5.91
C LEU A 100 -7.46 4.66 -4.76
N ALA A 101 -6.37 4.01 -4.32
CA ALA A 101 -5.51 4.53 -3.27
C ALA A 101 -4.70 5.76 -3.72
N LEU A 102 -4.40 5.91 -5.00
CA LEU A 102 -3.64 7.05 -5.54
C LEU A 102 -4.31 8.42 -5.29
N PRO A 103 -5.57 8.68 -5.72
CA PRO A 103 -6.23 9.96 -5.43
C PRO A 103 -6.44 10.17 -3.93
N VAL A 104 -6.69 9.10 -3.15
CA VAL A 104 -6.79 9.16 -1.68
C VAL A 104 -5.47 9.65 -1.08
N ALA A 105 -4.34 9.07 -1.49
CA ALA A 105 -3.02 9.43 -1.01
C ALA A 105 -2.61 10.83 -1.46
N PHE A 106 -2.96 11.22 -2.68
CA PHE A 106 -2.72 12.58 -3.17
C PHE A 106 -3.45 13.61 -2.27
N ALA A 107 -4.71 13.34 -1.92
CA ALA A 107 -5.42 14.17 -0.93
C ALA A 107 -4.82 14.12 0.48
N CYS A 108 -4.25 13.00 0.93
CA CYS A 108 -3.50 12.96 2.21
C CYS A 108 -2.26 13.85 2.15
N VAL A 109 -1.42 13.66 1.14
CA VAL A 109 -0.08 14.24 1.07
C VAL A 109 -0.12 15.73 0.72
N TRP A 110 -1.00 16.13 -0.19
CA TRP A 110 -1.07 17.51 -0.70
C TRP A 110 -2.00 18.39 0.11
N SER A 111 -3.25 17.95 0.37
CA SER A 111 -4.24 18.81 1.03
C SER A 111 -4.19 18.76 2.55
N LEU A 112 -3.69 17.67 3.14
CA LEU A 112 -3.65 17.49 4.60
C LEU A 112 -2.22 17.55 5.14
N GLY A 113 -1.23 17.08 4.38
CA GLY A 113 0.17 17.04 4.79
C GLY A 113 0.50 15.92 5.77
N PHE A 114 1.72 15.94 6.29
CA PHE A 114 2.15 15.08 7.40
C PHE A 114 1.73 15.73 8.71
N GLU A 115 1.09 14.96 9.57
CA GLU A 115 0.45 15.51 10.77
C GLU A 115 0.59 14.55 11.95
N ASP A 116 0.80 15.10 13.14
CA ASP A 116 1.10 14.36 14.37
C ASP A 116 0.27 14.82 15.59
N ARG A 117 -0.67 15.75 15.42
CA ARG A 117 -1.57 16.30 16.47
C ARG A 117 -2.28 15.26 17.36
N SER A 118 -2.41 14.02 16.89
CA SER A 118 -2.90 12.91 17.72
C SER A 118 -2.27 11.59 17.30
N THR A 119 -2.19 10.63 18.22
CA THR A 119 -1.63 9.30 17.94
C THR A 119 -2.29 8.63 16.72
N ARG A 120 -3.60 8.77 16.54
CA ARG A 120 -4.32 8.21 15.38
C ARG A 120 -3.82 8.82 14.07
N VAL A 121 -3.68 10.15 14.04
CA VAL A 121 -3.27 10.88 12.84
C VAL A 121 -1.80 10.62 12.54
N LEU A 122 -0.93 10.59 13.56
CA LEU A 122 0.47 10.20 13.41
C LEU A 122 0.59 8.78 12.82
N VAL A 123 -0.17 7.82 13.35
CA VAL A 123 -0.21 6.44 12.81
C VAL A 123 -0.66 6.44 11.36
N HIS A 124 -1.69 7.21 10.99
CA HIS A 124 -2.13 7.33 9.61
C HIS A 124 -1.02 7.89 8.69
N SER A 125 -0.38 8.99 9.09
CA SER A 125 0.67 9.67 8.32
C SER A 125 1.87 8.75 8.08
N VAL A 126 2.36 8.10 9.14
CA VAL A 126 3.50 7.17 9.06
C VAL A 126 3.16 5.94 8.23
N LEU A 127 2.04 5.28 8.52
CA LEU A 127 1.69 4.02 7.84
C LEU A 127 1.23 4.25 6.39
N GLY A 128 0.66 5.42 6.08
CA GLY A 128 0.36 5.83 4.71
C GLY A 128 1.63 5.91 3.86
N CYS A 129 2.68 6.54 4.38
CA CYS A 129 3.98 6.60 3.70
C CYS A 129 4.63 5.20 3.60
N ALA A 130 4.57 4.41 4.68
CA ALA A 130 5.09 3.04 4.69
C ALA A 130 4.39 2.12 3.68
N PHE A 131 3.07 2.26 3.49
CA PHE A 131 2.29 1.49 2.53
C PHE A 131 2.88 1.60 1.10
N PHE A 132 3.15 2.81 0.63
CA PHE A 132 3.72 3.01 -0.71
C PHE A 132 5.14 2.47 -0.85
N GLY A 133 5.95 2.56 0.21
CA GLY A 133 7.27 1.93 0.24
C GLY A 133 7.19 0.41 0.15
N VAL A 134 6.41 -0.24 1.02
CA VAL A 134 6.24 -1.70 1.02
C VAL A 134 5.59 -2.19 -0.29
N PHE A 135 4.64 -1.44 -0.84
CA PHE A 135 4.07 -1.74 -2.16
C PHE A 135 5.14 -1.69 -3.25
N THR A 136 6.05 -0.71 -3.19
CA THR A 136 7.20 -0.60 -4.10
C THR A 136 8.12 -1.82 -3.96
N VAL A 137 8.47 -2.23 -2.73
CA VAL A 137 9.26 -3.44 -2.49
C VAL A 137 8.56 -4.66 -3.10
N LYS A 138 7.26 -4.84 -2.85
CA LYS A 138 6.45 -5.95 -3.41
C LYS A 138 6.53 -5.97 -4.94
N MET A 139 6.33 -4.82 -5.58
CA MET A 139 6.33 -4.72 -7.04
C MET A 139 7.69 -5.05 -7.65
N LEU A 140 8.79 -4.60 -7.03
CA LEU A 140 10.14 -4.93 -7.47
C LEU A 140 10.50 -6.39 -7.17
N ALA A 141 10.11 -6.93 -6.01
CA ALA A 141 10.36 -8.31 -5.61
C ALA A 141 9.76 -9.33 -6.59
N LEU A 142 8.59 -9.03 -7.17
CA LEU A 142 7.98 -9.86 -8.23
C LEU A 142 8.87 -10.05 -9.47
N ARG A 143 9.90 -9.21 -9.67
CA ARG A 143 10.78 -9.23 -10.84
C ARG A 143 12.11 -9.91 -10.54
N VAL A 144 12.34 -10.29 -9.28
CA VAL A 144 13.54 -10.97 -8.83
C VAL A 144 13.41 -12.47 -9.09
N ARG A 145 14.36 -13.02 -9.85
CA ARG A 145 14.44 -14.47 -10.12
C ARG A 145 15.05 -15.21 -8.94
N GLY A 146 14.50 -16.38 -8.60
CA GLY A 146 15.00 -17.23 -7.52
C GLY A 146 14.68 -16.72 -6.11
N LEU A 147 13.70 -15.82 -5.98
CA LEU A 147 13.22 -15.35 -4.68
C LEU A 147 12.58 -16.51 -3.89
N PRO A 148 12.83 -16.65 -2.57
CA PRO A 148 12.16 -17.67 -1.77
C PRO A 148 10.63 -17.52 -1.81
N GLY A 149 9.92 -18.65 -1.88
CA GLY A 149 8.46 -18.66 -2.07
C GLY A 149 7.64 -17.96 -0.98
N TRP A 150 8.20 -17.76 0.22
CA TRP A 150 7.54 -17.07 1.33
C TRP A 150 7.59 -15.54 1.25
N VAL A 151 8.52 -14.96 0.48
CA VAL A 151 8.76 -13.51 0.48
C VAL A 151 7.57 -12.74 -0.09
N LEU A 152 6.99 -13.22 -1.20
CA LEU A 152 5.83 -12.57 -1.82
C LEU A 152 4.58 -12.61 -0.93
N PRO A 153 4.23 -13.74 -0.27
CA PRO A 153 3.19 -13.76 0.76
C PRO A 153 3.41 -12.76 1.89
N VAL A 154 4.64 -12.64 2.43
CA VAL A 154 4.93 -11.69 3.51
C VAL A 154 4.76 -10.25 3.05
N LEU A 155 5.35 -9.86 1.91
CA LEU A 155 5.18 -8.52 1.35
C LEU A 155 3.72 -8.22 1.00
N GLY A 156 3.00 -9.21 0.47
CA GLY A 156 1.56 -9.11 0.21
C GLY A 156 0.75 -8.88 1.47
N GLY A 157 1.01 -9.66 2.53
CA GLY A 157 0.36 -9.52 3.82
C GLY A 157 0.66 -8.18 4.50
N LEU A 158 1.88 -7.67 4.40
CA LEU A 158 2.24 -6.34 4.89
C LEU A 158 1.47 -5.23 4.16
N VAL A 159 1.35 -5.29 2.83
CA VAL A 159 0.54 -4.32 2.05
C VAL A 159 -0.92 -4.34 2.51
N VAL A 160 -1.49 -5.54 2.69
CA VAL A 160 -2.87 -5.72 3.18
C VAL A 160 -3.03 -5.11 4.57
N ALA A 161 -2.13 -5.42 5.49
CA ALA A 161 -2.17 -4.92 6.87
C ALA A 161 -2.02 -3.39 6.92
N LEU A 162 -1.06 -2.82 6.20
CA LEU A 162 -0.82 -1.38 6.16
C LEU A 162 -2.03 -0.63 5.61
N LEU A 163 -2.60 -1.07 4.48
CA LEU A 163 -3.81 -0.43 3.95
C LEU A 163 -4.98 -0.55 4.93
N GLY A 164 -5.15 -1.71 5.56
CA GLY A 164 -6.19 -1.93 6.57
C GLY A 164 -6.09 -0.95 7.74
N VAL A 165 -4.90 -0.75 8.30
CA VAL A 165 -4.69 0.20 9.41
C VAL A 165 -4.84 1.66 8.95
N VAL A 166 -4.31 2.01 7.78
CA VAL A 166 -4.45 3.37 7.21
C VAL A 166 -5.92 3.71 6.97
N TRP A 167 -6.71 2.76 6.45
CA TRP A 167 -8.16 2.92 6.29
C TRP A 167 -8.85 2.99 7.66
N ALA A 168 -8.49 2.13 8.61
CA ALA A 168 -9.12 2.10 9.94
C ALA A 168 -8.94 3.43 10.69
N THR A 169 -7.75 4.02 10.61
CA THR A 169 -7.37 5.27 11.30
C THR A 169 -7.94 6.54 10.64
N SER A 170 -8.52 6.44 9.43
CA SER A 170 -9.09 7.58 8.71
C SER A 170 -10.51 7.30 8.24
N GLY A 171 -10.70 6.47 7.20
CA GLY A 171 -12.01 6.22 6.60
C GLY A 171 -13.01 5.57 7.55
N LEU A 172 -12.62 4.46 8.21
CA LEU A 172 -13.50 3.79 9.18
C LEU A 172 -13.79 4.69 10.37
N TRP A 173 -12.78 5.38 10.90
CA TRP A 173 -12.95 6.33 11.99
C TRP A 173 -13.95 7.44 11.62
N TYR A 174 -13.83 8.03 10.42
CA TYR A 174 -14.76 9.05 9.92
C TYR A 174 -16.20 8.51 9.85
N LEU A 175 -16.39 7.31 9.29
CA LEU A 175 -17.71 6.68 9.17
C LEU A 175 -18.37 6.41 10.53
N LEU A 176 -17.57 6.06 11.56
CA LEU A 176 -18.09 5.71 12.88
C LEU A 176 -18.27 6.89 13.84
N THR A 177 -17.57 8.02 13.60
CA THR A 177 -17.50 9.11 14.60
C THR A 177 -17.94 10.48 14.08
N VAL A 178 -17.87 10.70 12.76
CA VAL A 178 -18.24 11.98 12.14
C VAL A 178 -19.53 11.83 11.32
N GLY A 179 -19.59 10.78 10.50
CA GLY A 179 -20.67 10.57 9.53
C GLY A 179 -20.38 11.23 8.18
N PRO A 180 -20.92 10.67 7.07
CA PRO A 180 -20.79 11.25 5.73
C PRO A 180 -21.45 12.63 5.59
#